data_AF-A0A183PYD3-F1
#
_entry.id   AF-A0A183PYD3-F1
#
_cell.length_a   1.000
_cell.length_b   1.000
_cell.length_c   1.000
_cell.angle_alpha   90.00
_cell.angle_beta   90.00
_cell.angle_gamma   90.00
#
_symmetry.space_group_name_H-M   'P 1'
#
loop_
_entity.id
_entity.type
_entity.pdbx_description
1 polymer ?
#
loop_
_entity_poly.entity_id
_entity_poly.type
_entity_poly.pdbx_seq_one_letter_code
_entity_poly.pdbx_strand_id
1 'polypeptide(L)'
;MVEPTGTYVPANIARLGHHDRQSRPPRQEIITDFDRTLSKYCHDGELVPTSYGIFESDPELTETAKSMLISLRNKYYPIELDNNLTENEKTPYMLEWWELAHEVIIECGIQKHTLERTVKECHLVLRYSF
;
A
#
# COMPACT_ATOMS: atom_id res chain seq x y z
N MET A 1 -30.60 31.59 -7.48
CA MET A 1 -29.19 31.58 -7.93
C MET A 1 -28.34 31.42 -6.68
N VAL A 2 -27.79 30.23 -6.48
CA VAL A 2 -26.90 29.92 -5.36
C VAL A 2 -25.51 29.80 -5.97
N GLU A 3 -24.57 30.63 -5.51
CA GLU A 3 -23.17 30.56 -5.94
C GLU A 3 -22.54 29.25 -5.43
N PRO A 4 -21.70 28.57 -6.22
CA PRO A 4 -21.01 27.38 -5.75
C PRO A 4 -19.94 27.78 -4.74
N THR A 5 -20.02 27.19 -3.54
CA THR A 5 -19.00 27.22 -2.51
C THR A 5 -17.67 26.73 -3.08
N GLY A 6 -16.76 27.67 -3.34
CA GLY A 6 -15.41 27.38 -3.78
C GLY A 6 -14.68 26.53 -2.74
N THR A 7 -14.13 25.41 -3.19
CA THR A 7 -13.26 24.54 -2.39
C THR A 7 -12.08 25.36 -1.88
N TYR A 8 -11.99 25.54 -0.56
CA TYR A 8 -10.85 26.19 0.07
C TYR A 8 -9.62 25.29 -0.12
N VAL A 9 -8.71 25.72 -1.00
CA VAL A 9 -7.37 25.11 -1.14
C VAL A 9 -6.41 25.96 -0.29
N PRO A 10 -5.83 25.41 0.79
CA PRO A 10 -4.88 26.14 1.62
C PRO A 10 -3.73 26.72 0.77
N ALA A 11 -3.30 27.94 1.09
CA ALA A 11 -2.28 28.70 0.33
C ALA A 11 -0.96 27.94 0.10
N ASN A 12 -0.70 26.94 0.92
CA ASN A 12 0.47 26.05 0.88
C ASN A 12 0.48 25.18 -0.39
N ILE A 13 -0.70 24.75 -0.86
CA ILE A 13 -0.86 23.89 -2.04
C ILE A 13 -0.80 24.71 -3.34
N ALA A 14 -1.32 25.93 -3.32
CA ALA A 14 -1.29 26.83 -4.48
C ALA A 14 0.14 27.20 -4.93
N ARG A 15 1.10 27.21 -3.99
CA ARG A 15 2.48 27.62 -4.26
C ARG A 15 3.29 26.63 -5.11
N LEU A 16 2.93 25.34 -5.15
CA LEU A 16 3.58 24.35 -6.01
C LEU A 16 3.13 24.48 -7.48
N GLY A 17 1.89 24.87 -7.76
CA GLY A 17 1.34 24.92 -9.11
C GLY A 17 1.79 26.10 -9.97
N HIS A 18 2.36 27.15 -9.37
CA HIS A 18 2.72 28.38 -10.09
C HIS A 18 4.14 28.37 -10.68
N HIS A 19 5.03 27.47 -10.24
CA HIS A 19 6.38 27.37 -10.80
C HIS A 19 6.46 26.53 -12.09
N ASP A 20 5.40 25.79 -12.42
CA ASP A 20 5.44 24.72 -13.43
C ASP A 20 4.91 25.13 -14.82
N ARG A 21 4.48 26.39 -14.98
CA ARG A 21 3.86 26.88 -16.23
C ARG A 21 4.74 27.74 -17.12
N GLN A 22 6.00 28.01 -16.75
CA GLN A 22 6.89 28.79 -17.59
C GLN A 22 8.31 28.23 -17.57
N SER A 23 8.83 27.95 -18.78
CA SER A 23 10.16 27.40 -19.11
C SER A 23 10.31 25.88 -18.88
N ARG A 24 11.00 25.22 -19.84
CA ARG A 24 11.41 23.80 -19.93
C ARG A 24 11.26 23.03 -18.61
N PRO A 25 10.59 21.85 -18.58
CA PRO A 25 10.30 21.19 -17.32
C PRO A 25 11.62 21.06 -16.55
N PRO A 26 11.70 21.60 -15.32
CA PRO A 26 12.83 21.29 -14.45
C PRO A 26 12.94 19.77 -14.37
N ARG A 27 14.13 19.23 -14.07
CA ARG A 27 14.30 17.79 -13.84
C ARG A 27 13.38 17.41 -12.67
N GLN A 28 12.17 16.97 -12.98
CA GLN A 28 11.14 16.66 -12.02
C GLN A 28 11.23 15.17 -11.75
N GLU A 29 11.42 14.85 -10.48
CA GLU A 29 11.50 13.49 -9.97
C GLU A 29 10.26 13.24 -9.11
N ILE A 30 9.71 12.03 -9.21
CA ILE A 30 8.53 11.61 -8.45
C ILE A 30 8.98 10.54 -7.46
N ILE A 31 8.78 10.80 -6.17
CA ILE A 31 8.91 9.81 -5.10
C ILE A 31 7.50 9.54 -4.61
N THR A 32 7.04 8.31 -4.75
CA THR A 32 5.69 7.89 -4.37
C THR A 32 5.73 6.53 -3.71
N ASP A 33 4.86 6.37 -2.72
CA ASP A 33 4.48 5.06 -2.20
C ASP A 33 3.57 4.32 -3.22
N PHE A 34 3.38 3.02 -3.02
CA PHE A 34 2.57 2.16 -3.88
C PHE A 34 1.24 1.75 -3.22
N ASP A 35 1.30 1.07 -2.08
CA ASP A 35 0.13 0.43 -1.46
C ASP A 35 -0.83 1.46 -0.89
N ARG A 36 -2.08 1.43 -1.36
CA ARG A 36 -3.13 2.41 -1.02
C ARG A 36 -2.80 3.85 -1.46
N THR A 37 -1.65 4.09 -2.07
CA THR A 37 -1.25 5.36 -2.70
C THR A 37 -1.48 5.32 -4.21
N LEU A 38 -0.74 4.48 -4.95
CA LEU A 38 -1.00 4.21 -6.37
C LEU A 38 -2.10 3.16 -6.53
N SER A 39 -2.15 2.16 -5.65
CA SER A 39 -3.29 1.25 -5.56
C SER A 39 -4.45 1.90 -4.80
N LYS A 40 -5.69 1.49 -5.12
CA LYS A 40 -6.88 1.89 -4.37
C LYS A 40 -6.86 1.25 -2.98
N TYR A 41 -7.49 1.91 -2.01
CA TYR A 41 -7.78 1.29 -0.71
C TYR A 41 -8.94 0.27 -0.81
N CYS A 42 -10.00 0.63 -1.53
CA CYS A 42 -11.20 -0.17 -1.71
C CYS A 42 -11.71 -0.02 -3.15
N HIS A 43 -12.28 -1.09 -3.71
CA HIS A 43 -12.97 -1.09 -4.99
C HIS A 43 -14.28 -1.86 -4.83
N ASP A 44 -15.39 -1.24 -5.22
CA ASP A 44 -16.73 -1.84 -5.20
C ASP A 44 -17.17 -2.40 -3.83
N GLY A 45 -16.72 -1.75 -2.74
CA GLY A 45 -17.03 -2.13 -1.37
C GLY A 45 -16.04 -3.12 -0.75
N GLU A 46 -15.16 -3.72 -1.54
CA GLU A 46 -14.17 -4.70 -1.09
C GLU A 46 -12.79 -4.06 -0.92
N LEU A 47 -12.01 -4.54 0.04
CA LEU A 47 -10.63 -4.09 0.21
C LEU A 47 -9.77 -4.63 -0.93
N VAL A 48 -8.98 -3.73 -1.52
CA VAL A 48 -7.98 -4.10 -2.52
C VAL A 48 -6.74 -4.62 -1.77
N PRO A 49 -6.09 -5.71 -2.23
CA PRO A 49 -4.92 -6.22 -1.54
C PRO A 49 -3.76 -5.23 -1.60
N THR A 50 -2.92 -5.27 -0.57
CA THR A 50 -1.58 -4.70 -0.62
C THR A 50 -0.64 -5.63 -1.37
N SER A 51 0.60 -5.18 -1.64
CA SER A 51 1.65 -6.01 -2.21
C SER A 51 1.87 -7.32 -1.43
N TYR A 52 1.76 -7.27 -0.10
CA TYR A 52 1.79 -8.48 0.75
C TYR A 52 0.54 -9.35 0.59
N GLY A 53 -0.64 -8.74 0.48
CA GLY A 53 -1.90 -9.45 0.25
C GLY A 53 -1.90 -10.26 -1.05
N ILE A 54 -1.12 -9.85 -2.06
CA ILE A 54 -0.92 -10.62 -3.29
C ILE A 54 -0.24 -11.96 -2.99
N PHE A 55 0.80 -11.99 -2.16
CA PHE A 55 1.46 -13.24 -1.77
C PHE A 55 0.54 -14.14 -0.93
N GLU A 56 -0.27 -13.56 -0.04
CA GLU A 56 -1.28 -14.31 0.73
C GLU A 56 -2.34 -14.97 -0.17
N SER A 57 -2.61 -14.37 -1.33
CA SER A 57 -3.57 -14.88 -2.32
C SER A 57 -3.01 -15.93 -3.27
N ASP A 58 -1.71 -16.24 -3.18
CA ASP A 58 -1.08 -17.20 -4.08
C ASP A 58 -1.70 -18.61 -3.89
N PRO A 59 -2.23 -19.25 -4.95
CA PRO A 59 -2.85 -20.57 -4.85
C PRO A 59 -1.85 -21.67 -4.46
N GLU A 60 -0.55 -21.45 -4.65
CA GLU A 60 0.51 -22.40 -4.28
C GLU A 60 1.00 -22.20 -2.84
N LEU A 61 0.51 -21.17 -2.14
CA LEU A 61 0.85 -20.98 -0.73
C LEU A 61 0.20 -22.09 0.10
N THR A 62 1.00 -22.76 0.92
CA THR A 62 0.49 -23.79 1.83
C THR A 62 -0.49 -23.19 2.83
N GLU A 63 -1.51 -23.95 3.23
CA GLU A 63 -2.49 -23.50 4.23
C GLU A 63 -1.83 -23.15 5.58
N THR A 64 -0.74 -23.84 5.92
CA THR A 64 0.09 -23.51 7.09
C THR A 64 0.68 -22.11 6.98
N ALA A 65 1.30 -21.77 5.84
CA ALA A 65 1.89 -20.47 5.64
C ALA A 65 0.85 -19.35 5.60
N LYS A 66 -0.29 -19.56 4.92
CA LYS A 66 -1.43 -18.63 4.97
C LYS A 66 -1.86 -18.36 6.40
N SER A 67 -2.02 -19.41 7.21
CA SER A 67 -2.41 -19.31 8.61
C SER A 67 -1.37 -18.54 9.45
N MET A 68 -0.08 -18.73 9.18
CA MET A 68 1.00 -17.98 9.83
C MET A 68 0.96 -16.50 9.47
N LEU A 69 0.85 -16.15 8.18
CA LEU A 69 0.77 -14.76 7.73
C LEU A 69 -0.46 -14.04 8.31
N ILE A 70 -1.62 -14.70 8.31
CA ILE A 70 -2.84 -14.17 8.94
C ILE A 70 -2.63 -13.94 10.44
N SER A 71 -1.97 -14.86 11.14
CA SER A 71 -1.69 -14.75 12.57
C SER A 71 -0.74 -13.59 12.87
N LEU A 72 0.30 -13.41 12.06
CA LEU A 72 1.21 -12.27 12.14
C LEU A 72 0.44 -10.97 11.95
N ARG A 73 -0.35 -10.85 10.88
CA ARG A 73 -1.16 -9.65 10.63
C ARG A 73 -2.11 -9.34 11.79
N ASN A 74 -2.81 -10.34 12.32
CA ASN A 74 -3.74 -10.15 13.44
C ASN A 74 -3.03 -9.65 14.72
N LYS A 75 -1.76 -10.02 14.91
CA LYS A 75 -0.92 -9.53 16.03
C LYS A 75 -0.43 -8.10 15.79
N TYR A 76 0.13 -7.82 14.62
CA TYR A 76 0.90 -6.59 14.39
C TYR A 76 0.11 -5.44 13.77
N TYR A 77 -0.92 -5.72 12.97
CA TYR A 77 -1.73 -4.67 12.35
C TYR A 77 -2.44 -3.75 13.36
N PRO A 78 -2.99 -4.25 14.49
CA PRO A 78 -3.52 -3.37 15.53
C PRO A 78 -2.46 -2.44 16.14
N ILE A 79 -1.21 -2.88 16.23
CA ILE A 79 -0.08 -2.10 16.77
C ILE A 79 0.31 -1.00 15.78
N GLU A 80 0.36 -1.32 14.48
CA GLU A 80 0.61 -0.33 13.41
C GLU A 80 -0.39 0.83 13.48
N LEU A 81 -1.67 0.51 13.68
CA LEU A 81 -2.76 1.48 13.74
C LEU A 81 -2.95 2.17 15.10
N ASP A 82 -2.24 1.75 16.15
CA ASP A 82 -2.48 2.28 17.50
C ASP A 82 -2.02 3.73 17.62
N ASN A 83 -2.95 4.66 17.78
CA ASN A 83 -2.64 6.09 17.91
C ASN A 83 -2.04 6.46 19.29
N ASN A 84 -2.03 5.55 20.26
CA ASN A 84 -1.43 5.76 21.57
C ASN A 84 0.09 5.46 21.59
N LEU A 85 0.59 4.75 20.58
CA LEU A 85 2.00 4.43 20.43
C LEU A 85 2.67 5.41 19.46
N THR A 86 3.86 5.89 19.84
CA THR A 86 4.72 6.69 18.97
C THR A 86 5.35 5.83 17.87
N GLU A 87 5.83 6.47 16.79
CA GLU A 87 6.54 5.79 15.71
C GLU A 87 7.75 4.99 16.22
N ASN A 88 8.51 5.57 17.16
CA ASN A 88 9.67 4.90 17.76
C ASN A 88 9.28 3.65 18.56
N GLU A 89 8.14 3.67 19.24
CA GLU A 89 7.61 2.50 19.96
C GLU A 89 7.09 1.43 19.01
N LYS A 90 6.50 1.83 17.86
CA LYS A 90 6.01 0.90 16.83
C LYS A 90 7.13 0.26 16.02
N THR A 91 8.21 0.99 15.76
CA THR A 91 9.33 0.57 14.91
C THR A 91 9.84 -0.85 15.19
N PRO A 92 10.17 -1.25 16.44
CA PRO A 92 10.64 -2.62 16.69
C PRO A 92 9.59 -3.70 16.36
N TYR A 93 8.30 -3.43 16.58
CA TYR A 93 7.23 -4.35 16.20
C TYR A 93 7.08 -4.48 14.69
N MET A 94 7.23 -3.38 13.94
CA MET A 94 7.17 -3.41 12.48
C MET A 94 8.36 -4.17 11.90
N LEU A 95 9.57 -3.98 12.46
CA LEU A 95 10.75 -4.75 12.05
C LEU A 95 10.55 -6.25 12.28
N GLU A 96 10.10 -6.64 13.48
CA GLU A 96 9.82 -8.04 13.81
C GLU A 96 8.74 -8.63 12.88
N TRP A 97 7.66 -7.88 12.62
CA TRP A 97 6.60 -8.33 11.72
C TRP A 97 7.12 -8.58 10.30
N TRP A 98 7.87 -7.62 9.74
CA TRP A 98 8.42 -7.73 8.39
C TRP A 98 9.43 -8.87 8.28
N GLU A 99 10.26 -9.09 9.29
CA GLU A 99 11.21 -10.20 9.36
C GLU A 99 10.49 -11.55 9.32
N LEU A 100 9.56 -11.78 10.25
CA LEU A 100 8.81 -13.03 10.35
C LEU A 100 7.94 -13.30 9.11
N ALA A 101 7.29 -12.26 8.55
CA ALA A 101 6.47 -12.43 7.36
C ALA A 101 7.33 -12.80 6.14
N HIS A 102 8.52 -12.22 6.01
CA HIS A 102 9.45 -12.58 4.94
C HIS A 102 9.98 -14.01 5.08
N GLU A 103 10.30 -14.47 6.29
CA GLU A 103 10.71 -15.86 6.52
C GLU A 103 9.66 -16.84 6.01
N VAL A 104 8.39 -16.63 6.37
CA VAL A 104 7.28 -17.47 5.91
C VAL A 104 7.15 -17.47 4.39
N ILE A 105 7.25 -16.29 3.75
CA ILE A 105 7.16 -16.17 2.28
C ILE A 105 8.33 -16.89 1.59
N ILE A 106 9.54 -16.77 2.14
CA ILE A 106 10.74 -17.43 1.59
C ILE A 106 10.61 -18.95 1.72
N GLU A 107 10.17 -19.45 2.87
CA GLU A 107 9.97 -20.88 3.12
C GLU A 107 8.90 -21.51 2.21
N CYS A 108 7.92 -20.72 1.77
CA CYS A 108 6.94 -21.17 0.78
C CYS A 108 7.54 -21.44 -0.60
N GLY A 109 8.73 -20.91 -0.90
CA GLY A 109 9.40 -21.14 -2.18
C GLY A 109 8.63 -20.61 -3.39
N ILE A 110 7.94 -19.48 -3.23
CA ILE A 110 7.15 -18.85 -4.31
C ILE A 110 8.03 -18.66 -5.53
N GLN A 111 7.59 -19.21 -6.66
CA GLN A 111 8.37 -19.21 -7.88
C GLN A 111 8.10 -17.92 -8.66
N LYS A 112 9.16 -17.31 -9.19
CA LYS A 112 9.02 -16.06 -9.97
C LYS A 112 8.05 -16.20 -11.16
N HIS A 113 7.98 -17.38 -11.77
CA HIS A 113 7.09 -17.63 -12.90
C HIS A 113 5.61 -17.76 -12.49
N THR A 114 5.32 -18.15 -11.24
CA THR A 114 3.94 -18.27 -10.74
C THR A 114 3.40 -16.93 -10.25
N LEU A 115 4.29 -16.03 -9.81
CA LEU A 115 3.94 -14.67 -9.41
C LEU A 115 3.21 -13.86 -10.49
N GLU A 116 3.53 -14.07 -11.77
CA GLU A 116 2.82 -13.37 -12.86
C GLU A 116 1.33 -13.72 -12.88
N ARG A 117 0.99 -15.01 -12.68
CA ARG A 117 -0.40 -15.45 -12.57
C ARG A 117 -1.05 -14.87 -11.32
N THR A 118 -0.36 -14.95 -10.17
CA THR A 118 -0.88 -14.43 -8.90
C THR A 118 -1.21 -12.94 -9.00
N VAL A 119 -0.34 -12.13 -9.62
CA VAL A 119 -0.60 -10.70 -9.86
C VAL A 119 -1.78 -10.47 -10.81
N LYS A 120 -1.96 -11.30 -11.84
CA LYS A 120 -3.12 -11.20 -12.75
C LYS A 120 -4.44 -11.53 -12.05
N GLU A 121 -4.41 -12.40 -11.05
CA GLU A 121 -5.59 -12.92 -10.35
C GLU A 121 -5.89 -12.20 -9.02
N CYS A 122 -4.95 -11.41 -8.48
CA CYS A 122 -5.08 -10.82 -7.14
C CYS A 122 -6.14 -9.71 -6.99
N HIS A 123 -6.85 -9.30 -8.04
CA HIS A 123 -7.82 -8.19 -7.96
C HIS A 123 -7.23 -6.85 -7.46
N LEU A 124 -5.92 -6.63 -7.61
CA LEU A 124 -5.30 -5.32 -7.37
C LEU A 124 -5.86 -4.29 -8.36
N VAL A 125 -6.22 -3.10 -7.86
CA VAL A 125 -6.77 -2.03 -8.69
C VAL A 125 -5.98 -0.75 -8.46
N LEU A 126 -5.39 -0.22 -9.53
CA LEU A 126 -4.72 1.07 -9.51
C LEU A 126 -5.73 2.23 -9.49
N ARG A 127 -5.34 3.36 -8.90
CA ARG A 127 -6.11 4.61 -9.01
C ARG A 127 -6.07 5.09 -10.45
N TYR A 128 -7.21 5.55 -10.96
CA TYR A 128 -7.27 6.10 -12.31
C TYR A 128 -6.47 7.40 -12.40
N SER A 129 -5.78 7.57 -13.52
CA SER A 129 -5.26 8.89 -13.93
C SER A 129 -6.40 9.66 -14.61
N PHE A 130 -6.52 10.95 -14.31
CA PHE A 130 -7.48 11.86 -14.95
C PHE A 130 -6.97 12.34 -16.32
#